data_AF-A0A368JYX6-F1
#
_entry.id   AF-A0A368JYX6-F1
#
_cell.length_a   1.000
_cell.length_b   1.000
_cell.length_c   1.000
_cell.angle_alpha   90.00
_cell.angle_beta   90.00
_cell.angle_gamma   90.00
#
_symmetry.space_group_name_H-M   'P 1'
#
loop_
_entity.id
_entity.type
_entity.pdbx_description
1 polymer ?
#
loop_
_entity_poly.entity_id
_entity_poly.type
_entity_poly.pdbx_seq_one_letter_code
_entity_poly.pdbx_strand_id
1 'polypeptide(L)'
;MLARILAMDDAPLDVVRAPEKRLLTTCRDGAVLLCAMLRSSGVPARVRYGFAHLLYEPRQILHDHVVVEYWSGENWRIADSRLSQAFRHRHGLNSLDPVNISPQLFLSGGEIWKRVRNGELPARALSAMRGNDQYGLWKARNLHIYDLSSLSGVEPLLWDAWGVMLFQPQGVPPQAPEQFEFLDMMADLATVTPQDCDALAGIFNAAEDMYAPDEIVSFSPVVGKSTIRLMRAEAA
;
A
#
# COMPACT_ATOMS: atom_id res chain seq x y z
N MET A 1 -0.32 15.35 -9.13
CA MET A 1 -0.85 14.38 -10.11
C MET A 1 -1.95 14.97 -10.98
N LEU A 2 -3.05 15.46 -10.39
CA LEU A 2 -4.19 16.02 -11.13
C LEU A 2 -3.79 17.14 -12.11
N ALA A 3 -2.99 18.11 -11.66
CA ALA A 3 -2.48 19.18 -12.54
C ALA A 3 -1.74 18.64 -13.78
N ARG A 4 -1.00 17.54 -13.64
CA ARG A 4 -0.28 16.92 -14.76
C ARG A 4 -1.24 16.22 -15.73
N ILE A 5 -2.28 15.55 -15.21
CA ILE A 5 -3.33 14.95 -16.04
C ILE A 5 -4.02 16.03 -16.87
N LEU A 6 -4.43 17.14 -16.25
CA LEU A 6 -5.09 18.25 -16.92
C LEU A 6 -4.18 18.98 -17.91
N ALA A 7 -2.87 19.07 -17.64
CA ALA A 7 -1.91 19.63 -18.57
C ALA A 7 -1.67 18.76 -19.82
N MET A 8 -1.94 17.45 -19.76
CA MET A 8 -1.87 16.53 -20.91
C MET A 8 -3.16 16.56 -21.74
N ASP A 9 -4.30 16.66 -21.07
CA ASP A 9 -5.63 16.81 -21.66
C ASP A 9 -6.57 17.43 -20.62
N ASP A 10 -7.07 18.64 -20.91
CA ASP A 10 -7.89 19.47 -20.04
C ASP A 10 -9.37 19.08 -20.03
N ALA A 11 -9.76 18.05 -20.80
CA ALA A 11 -11.10 17.50 -20.74
C ALA A 11 -11.49 17.07 -19.30
N PRO A 12 -12.79 17.05 -18.96
CA PRO A 12 -13.26 16.55 -17.67
C PRO A 12 -12.70 15.15 -17.30
N LEU A 13 -12.61 14.85 -16.00
CA LEU A 13 -12.00 13.61 -15.51
C LEU A 13 -12.83 12.35 -15.81
N ASP A 14 -14.13 12.51 -16.03
CA ASP A 14 -15.08 11.46 -16.43
C ASP A 14 -15.05 11.18 -17.94
N VAL A 15 -14.34 11.99 -18.72
CA VAL A 15 -14.12 11.75 -20.15
C VAL A 15 -12.94 10.82 -20.35
N VAL A 16 -13.19 9.71 -21.06
CA VAL A 16 -12.17 8.72 -21.40
C VAL A 16 -11.11 9.34 -22.31
N ARG A 17 -9.85 9.28 -21.87
CA ARG A 17 -8.68 9.75 -22.63
C ARG A 17 -8.08 8.62 -23.49
N ALA A 18 -7.53 8.96 -24.65
CA ALA A 18 -6.69 8.06 -25.44
C ALA A 18 -5.42 7.65 -24.64
N PRO A 19 -4.85 6.44 -24.86
CA PRO A 19 -3.71 5.95 -24.08
C PRO A 19 -2.53 6.92 -23.97
N GLU A 20 -2.15 7.58 -25.07
CA GLU A 20 -1.06 8.56 -25.16
C GLU A 20 -1.31 9.85 -24.36
N LYS A 21 -2.56 10.09 -23.96
CA LYS A 21 -2.97 11.23 -23.13
C LYS A 21 -3.18 10.86 -21.66
N ARG A 22 -2.86 9.62 -21.26
CA ARG A 22 -2.97 9.17 -19.87
C ARG A 22 -1.63 9.34 -19.16
N LEU A 23 -1.67 9.78 -17.92
CA LEU A 23 -0.49 9.81 -17.07
C LEU A 23 -0.08 8.38 -16.70
N LEU A 24 1.18 8.02 -16.98
CA LEU A 24 1.75 6.75 -16.52
C LEU A 24 1.90 6.79 -15.00
N THR A 25 1.34 5.79 -14.33
CA THR A 25 1.22 5.73 -12.87
C THR A 25 1.41 4.30 -12.37
N THR A 26 1.70 4.17 -11.09
CA THR A 26 1.74 2.89 -10.37
C THR A 26 0.40 2.58 -9.68
N CYS A 27 0.29 1.38 -9.08
CA CYS A 27 -0.83 1.06 -8.19
C CYS A 27 -0.97 2.06 -7.03
N ARG A 28 0.16 2.44 -6.42
CA ARG A 28 0.21 3.43 -5.34
C ARG A 28 -0.34 4.78 -5.80
N ASP A 29 0.06 5.25 -6.97
CA ASP A 29 -0.38 6.53 -7.52
C ASP A 29 -1.90 6.59 -7.73
N GLY A 30 -2.47 5.55 -8.36
CA GLY A 30 -3.92 5.44 -8.54
C GLY A 30 -4.67 5.35 -7.21
N ALA A 31 -4.14 4.60 -6.24
CA ALA A 31 -4.73 4.49 -4.92
C ALA A 31 -4.74 5.84 -4.18
N VAL A 32 -3.62 6.57 -4.18
CA VAL A 32 -3.54 7.89 -3.52
C VAL A 32 -4.46 8.90 -4.18
N LEU A 33 -4.55 8.92 -5.51
CA LEU A 33 -5.46 9.82 -6.23
C LEU A 33 -6.93 9.53 -5.88
N LEU A 34 -7.33 8.25 -5.90
CA LEU A 34 -8.70 7.85 -5.54
C LEU A 34 -9.01 8.16 -4.07
N CYS A 35 -8.08 7.87 -3.15
CA CYS A 35 -8.22 8.21 -1.73
C CYS A 35 -8.45 9.72 -1.53
N ALA A 36 -7.67 10.56 -2.20
CA ALA A 36 -7.84 12.01 -2.15
C ALA A 36 -9.21 12.47 -2.67
N MET A 37 -9.70 11.91 -3.78
CA MET A 37 -11.02 12.23 -4.34
C MET A 37 -12.18 11.82 -3.41
N LEU A 38 -12.06 10.66 -2.76
CA LEU A 38 -13.04 10.19 -1.79
C LEU A 38 -13.08 11.11 -0.56
N ARG A 39 -11.92 11.42 0.00
CA ARG A 39 -11.79 12.34 1.14
C ARG A 39 -12.33 13.73 0.81
N SER A 40 -12.05 14.27 -0.38
CA SER A 40 -12.60 15.56 -0.81
C SER A 40 -14.13 15.55 -0.96
N SER A 41 -14.72 14.38 -1.11
CA SER A 41 -16.17 14.16 -1.19
C SER A 41 -16.79 13.80 0.16
N GLY A 42 -16.03 13.88 1.27
CA GLY A 42 -16.49 13.56 2.61
C GLY A 42 -16.57 12.06 2.93
N VAL A 43 -16.04 11.19 2.06
CA VAL A 43 -15.99 9.74 2.30
C VAL A 43 -14.67 9.40 3.01
N PRO A 44 -14.70 8.85 4.24
CA PRO A 44 -13.49 8.36 4.89
C PRO A 44 -12.82 7.31 4.00
N ALA A 45 -11.54 7.52 3.69
CA ALA A 45 -10.75 6.62 2.87
C ALA A 45 -9.31 6.57 3.36
N ARG A 46 -8.63 5.46 3.07
CA ARG A 46 -7.23 5.21 3.42
C ARG A 46 -6.54 4.37 2.35
N VAL A 47 -5.26 4.62 2.13
CA VAL A 47 -4.44 3.85 1.21
C VAL A 47 -3.87 2.67 1.97
N ARG A 48 -3.94 1.47 1.39
CA ARG A 48 -3.45 0.24 2.01
C ARG A 48 -2.36 -0.40 1.17
N TYR A 49 -1.25 -0.71 1.81
CA TYR A 49 -0.13 -1.45 1.21
C TYR A 49 -0.24 -2.90 1.63
N GLY A 50 0.01 -3.82 0.71
CA GLY A 50 -0.14 -5.24 1.00
C GLY A 50 0.16 -6.11 -0.20
N PHE A 51 -0.57 -7.20 -0.31
CA PHE A 51 -0.43 -8.19 -1.36
C PHE A 51 -1.78 -8.55 -1.95
N ALA A 52 -1.84 -8.66 -3.27
CA ALA A 52 -2.99 -9.22 -3.97
C ALA A 52 -2.63 -10.55 -4.61
N HIS A 53 -3.61 -11.45 -4.69
CA HIS A 53 -3.52 -12.56 -5.61
C HIS A 53 -3.41 -12.03 -7.04
N LEU A 54 -2.55 -12.65 -7.86
CA LEU A 54 -2.41 -12.24 -9.26
C LEU A 54 -3.78 -12.25 -9.96
N LEU A 55 -4.12 -11.12 -10.61
CA LEU A 55 -5.43 -10.88 -11.23
C LEU A 55 -6.65 -11.08 -10.30
N TYR A 56 -6.46 -11.01 -8.98
CA TYR A 56 -7.50 -11.26 -7.99
C TYR A 56 -8.13 -12.66 -8.11
N GLU A 57 -7.35 -13.64 -8.56
CA GLU A 57 -7.77 -15.04 -8.62
C GLU A 57 -7.25 -15.82 -7.39
N PRO A 58 -8.13 -16.47 -6.60
CA PRO A 58 -7.69 -17.27 -5.46
C PRO A 58 -6.62 -18.29 -5.85
N ARG A 59 -5.66 -18.54 -4.95
CA ARG A 59 -4.56 -19.51 -5.11
C ARG A 59 -3.49 -19.14 -6.15
N GLN A 60 -3.65 -18.05 -6.90
CA GLN A 60 -2.54 -17.52 -7.70
C GLN A 60 -1.45 -16.94 -6.79
N ILE A 61 -0.25 -16.75 -7.36
CA ILE A 61 0.87 -16.12 -6.64
C ILE A 61 0.49 -14.74 -6.11
N LEU A 62 1.04 -14.39 -4.95
CA LEU A 62 0.88 -13.07 -4.35
C LEU A 62 1.92 -12.11 -4.94
N HIS A 63 1.48 -10.88 -5.22
CA HIS A 63 2.35 -9.76 -5.60
C HIS A 63 2.06 -8.58 -4.68
N ASP A 64 3.09 -7.78 -4.41
CA ASP A 64 2.92 -6.52 -3.69
C ASP A 64 1.99 -5.60 -4.47
N HIS A 65 1.07 -4.97 -3.76
CA HIS A 65 0.04 -4.16 -4.37
C HIS A 65 -0.45 -3.09 -3.38
N VAL A 66 -1.02 -2.01 -3.93
CA VAL A 66 -1.55 -0.88 -3.16
C VAL A 66 -2.97 -0.58 -3.64
N VAL A 67 -3.90 -0.49 -2.69
CA VAL A 67 -5.34 -0.30 -2.93
C VAL A 67 -5.88 0.83 -2.06
N VAL A 68 -7.15 1.17 -2.26
CA VAL A 68 -7.88 2.08 -1.37
C VAL A 68 -8.89 1.29 -0.58
N GLU A 69 -8.97 1.55 0.72
CA GLU A 69 -10.14 1.23 1.51
C GLU A 69 -10.97 2.50 1.72
N TYR A 70 -12.28 2.38 1.57
CA TYR A 70 -13.22 3.47 1.84
C TYR A 70 -14.35 2.99 2.74
N TRP A 71 -14.89 3.90 3.55
CA TRP A 71 -15.97 3.60 4.45
C TRP A 71 -17.31 3.58 3.70
N SER A 72 -17.99 2.44 3.72
CA SER A 72 -19.31 2.28 3.07
C SER A 72 -20.46 2.92 3.83
N GLY A 73 -20.23 3.35 5.08
CA GLY A 73 -21.24 3.66 6.08
C GLY A 73 -21.32 2.60 7.19
N GLU A 74 -20.96 1.35 6.87
CA GLU A 74 -21.05 0.21 7.80
C GLU A 74 -19.71 -0.49 8.00
N ASN A 75 -18.87 -0.54 6.95
CA ASN A 75 -17.61 -1.26 6.96
C ASN A 75 -16.62 -0.67 5.94
N TRP A 76 -15.34 -0.99 6.11
CA TRP A 76 -14.34 -0.73 5.07
C TRP A 76 -14.57 -1.62 3.84
N ARG A 77 -14.56 -1.03 2.65
CA ARG A 77 -14.59 -1.71 1.35
C ARG A 77 -13.32 -1.43 0.57
N ILE A 78 -12.82 -2.43 -0.14
CA ILE A 78 -11.60 -2.32 -0.93
C ILE A 78 -11.95 -1.96 -2.38
N ALA A 79 -11.27 -0.94 -2.91
CA ALA A 79 -11.35 -0.53 -4.30
C ALA A 79 -9.97 -0.50 -4.96
N ASP A 80 -9.89 -0.93 -6.23
CA ASP A 80 -8.69 -0.76 -7.08
C ASP A 80 -9.05 0.03 -8.35
N SER A 81 -8.54 1.27 -8.39
CA SER A 81 -8.70 2.20 -9.52
C SER A 81 -8.17 1.68 -10.87
N ARG A 82 -7.32 0.67 -10.88
CA ARG A 82 -6.76 0.09 -12.13
C ARG A 82 -7.71 -0.87 -12.84
N LEU A 83 -8.76 -1.34 -12.16
CA LEU A 83 -9.72 -2.32 -12.68
C LEU A 83 -10.78 -1.70 -13.60
N SER A 84 -10.33 -0.91 -14.58
CA SER A 84 -11.20 -0.35 -15.62
C SER A 84 -11.99 -1.45 -16.35
N GLN A 85 -13.15 -1.10 -16.91
CA GLN A 85 -13.97 -2.05 -17.68
C GLN A 85 -13.17 -2.74 -18.80
N ALA A 86 -12.36 -1.98 -19.54
CA ALA A 86 -11.52 -2.53 -20.61
C ALA A 86 -10.48 -3.53 -20.08
N PHE A 87 -9.85 -3.22 -18.93
CA PHE A 87 -8.92 -4.14 -18.27
C PHE A 87 -9.62 -5.42 -17.83
N ARG A 88 -10.74 -5.29 -17.11
CA ARG A 88 -11.51 -6.45 -16.62
C ARG A 88 -11.98 -7.34 -17.78
N HIS A 89 -12.49 -6.76 -18.86
CA HIS A 89 -12.88 -7.51 -20.05
C HIS A 89 -11.71 -8.25 -20.69
N ARG A 90 -10.57 -7.57 -20.90
CA ARG A 90 -9.37 -8.17 -21.50
C ARG A 90 -8.83 -9.36 -20.70
N HIS A 91 -8.97 -9.33 -19.38
CA HIS A 91 -8.42 -10.34 -18.49
C HIS A 91 -9.47 -11.31 -17.92
N GLY A 92 -10.71 -11.29 -18.43
CA GLY A 92 -11.77 -12.20 -17.97
C GLY A 92 -12.30 -11.92 -16.56
N LEU A 93 -12.04 -10.73 -16.01
CA LEU A 93 -12.41 -10.32 -14.64
C LEU A 93 -13.77 -9.60 -14.58
N ASN A 94 -14.69 -9.91 -15.50
CA ASN A 94 -15.95 -9.18 -15.61
C ASN A 94 -16.85 -9.31 -14.36
N SER A 95 -16.74 -10.41 -13.63
CA SER A 95 -17.44 -10.67 -12.37
C SER A 95 -16.80 -10.01 -11.15
N LEU A 96 -15.55 -9.52 -11.26
CA LEU A 96 -14.87 -8.83 -10.18
C LEU A 96 -15.44 -7.41 -10.04
N ASP A 97 -15.96 -7.09 -8.86
CA ASP A 97 -16.40 -5.75 -8.50
C ASP A 97 -15.18 -4.88 -8.13
N PRO A 98 -14.83 -3.84 -8.93
CA PRO A 98 -13.65 -3.02 -8.69
C PRO A 98 -13.77 -2.11 -7.47
N VAL A 99 -14.97 -1.94 -6.90
CA VAL A 99 -15.24 -1.08 -5.73
C VAL A 99 -15.64 -1.88 -4.48
N ASN A 100 -15.59 -3.22 -4.56
CA ASN A 100 -15.86 -4.10 -3.43
C ASN A 100 -15.06 -5.41 -3.56
N ILE A 101 -13.74 -5.27 -3.62
CA ILE A 101 -12.83 -6.42 -3.71
C ILE A 101 -12.88 -7.21 -2.40
N SER A 102 -12.99 -8.54 -2.52
CA SER A 102 -13.00 -9.43 -1.35
C SER A 102 -11.71 -9.31 -0.53
N PRO A 103 -11.79 -9.22 0.81
CA PRO A 103 -10.63 -9.27 1.72
C PRO A 103 -9.83 -10.58 1.65
N GLN A 104 -10.31 -11.58 0.91
CA GLN A 104 -9.53 -12.80 0.63
C GLN A 104 -8.61 -12.64 -0.58
N LEU A 105 -8.84 -11.64 -1.43
CA LEU A 105 -8.12 -11.42 -2.69
C LEU A 105 -7.02 -10.35 -2.56
N PHE A 106 -7.14 -9.49 -1.56
CA PHE A 106 -6.10 -8.55 -1.13
C PHE A 106 -5.93 -8.68 0.38
N LEU A 107 -4.67 -8.74 0.82
CA LEU A 107 -4.26 -8.82 2.22
C LEU A 107 -3.36 -7.63 2.51
N SER A 108 -3.72 -6.81 3.47
CA SER A 108 -2.91 -5.69 3.92
C SER A 108 -1.57 -6.14 4.54
N GLY A 109 -0.66 -5.19 4.71
CA GLY A 109 0.65 -5.43 5.31
C GLY A 109 0.56 -6.12 6.67
N GLY A 110 -0.33 -5.62 7.54
CA GLY A 110 -0.57 -6.23 8.86
C GLY A 110 -1.19 -7.62 8.80
N GLU A 111 -2.13 -7.88 7.88
CA GLU A 111 -2.72 -9.21 7.71
C GLU A 111 -1.70 -10.23 7.19
N ILE A 112 -0.88 -9.83 6.20
CA ILE A 112 0.21 -10.67 5.70
C ILE A 112 1.23 -10.96 6.79
N TRP A 113 1.61 -9.94 7.56
CA TRP A 113 2.53 -10.10 8.67
C TRP A 113 2.03 -11.15 9.67
N LYS A 114 0.78 -11.01 10.14
CA LYS A 114 0.16 -11.98 11.07
C LYS A 114 0.12 -13.39 10.51
N ARG A 115 -0.32 -13.58 9.26
CA ARG A 115 -0.40 -14.91 8.64
C ARG A 115 0.96 -15.58 8.55
N VAL A 116 2.01 -14.82 8.23
CA VAL A 116 3.38 -15.35 8.22
C VAL A 116 3.84 -15.71 9.62
N ARG A 117 3.60 -14.84 10.60
CA ARG A 117 4.02 -15.03 12.00
C ARG A 117 3.30 -16.20 12.68
N ASN A 118 2.04 -16.45 12.33
CA ASN A 118 1.24 -17.58 12.82
C ASN A 118 1.48 -18.88 12.05
N GLY A 119 2.31 -18.87 11.00
CA GLY A 119 2.58 -20.06 10.17
C GLY A 119 1.45 -20.44 9.20
N GLU A 120 0.45 -19.58 9.02
CA GLU A 120 -0.67 -19.76 8.08
C GLU A 120 -0.26 -19.51 6.63
N LEU A 121 0.78 -18.70 6.41
CA LEU A 121 1.35 -18.40 5.10
C LEU A 121 2.89 -18.51 5.13
N PRO A 122 3.51 -19.39 4.34
CA PRO A 122 4.97 -19.47 4.31
C PRO A 122 5.56 -18.19 3.68
N ALA A 123 6.58 -17.60 4.32
CA ALA A 123 7.18 -16.33 3.90
C ALA A 123 7.64 -16.36 2.43
N ARG A 124 8.21 -17.49 1.95
CA ARG A 124 8.60 -17.66 0.54
C ARG A 124 7.50 -17.37 -0.48
N ALA A 125 6.22 -17.50 -0.13
CA ALA A 125 5.10 -17.13 -1.01
C ALA A 125 5.09 -15.63 -1.36
N LEU A 126 5.75 -14.80 -0.55
CA LEU A 126 5.87 -13.35 -0.72
C LEU A 126 7.14 -12.94 -1.49
N SER A 127 8.00 -13.89 -1.82
CA SER A 127 9.30 -13.62 -2.44
C SER A 127 9.25 -13.51 -3.97
N ALA A 128 8.05 -13.32 -4.53
CA ALA A 128 7.79 -13.39 -5.97
C ALA A 128 8.39 -14.70 -6.56
N MET A 129 9.14 -14.60 -7.66
CA MET A 129 9.74 -15.76 -8.32
C MET A 129 11.00 -16.30 -7.61
N ARG A 130 11.44 -15.72 -6.47
CA ARG A 130 12.70 -16.13 -5.80
C ARG A 130 12.56 -17.39 -4.95
N GLY A 131 11.38 -17.68 -4.41
CA GLY A 131 11.13 -18.84 -3.54
C GLY A 131 11.92 -18.84 -2.22
N ASN A 132 12.29 -17.68 -1.68
CA ASN A 132 13.18 -17.53 -0.52
C ASN A 132 12.44 -16.94 0.69
N ASP A 133 12.48 -17.63 1.84
CA ASP A 133 11.77 -17.21 3.06
C ASP A 133 12.33 -15.92 3.68
N GLN A 134 13.65 -15.72 3.69
CA GLN A 134 14.27 -14.50 4.21
C GLN A 134 13.83 -13.27 3.42
N TYR A 135 13.84 -13.39 2.09
CA TYR A 135 13.37 -12.34 1.19
C TYR A 135 11.87 -12.11 1.33
N GLY A 136 11.09 -13.18 1.49
CA GLY A 136 9.66 -13.10 1.74
C GLY A 136 9.32 -12.34 3.02
N LEU A 137 10.01 -12.66 4.11
CA LEU A 137 9.84 -12.01 5.41
C LEU A 137 10.35 -10.56 5.41
N TRP A 138 11.46 -10.29 4.73
CA TRP A 138 11.92 -8.92 4.43
C TRP A 138 10.85 -8.11 3.71
N LYS A 139 10.20 -8.69 2.68
CA LYS A 139 9.16 -8.00 1.92
C LYS A 139 7.89 -7.78 2.75
N ALA A 140 7.50 -8.78 3.56
CA ALA A 140 6.39 -8.66 4.50
C ALA A 140 6.61 -7.50 5.49
N ARG A 141 7.80 -7.43 6.11
CA ARG A 141 8.20 -6.33 6.99
C ARG A 141 8.04 -4.97 6.31
N ASN A 142 8.64 -4.79 5.14
CA ASN A 142 8.64 -3.50 4.45
C ASN A 142 7.23 -3.05 4.05
N LEU A 143 6.41 -3.97 3.52
CA LEU A 143 5.03 -3.64 3.13
C LEU A 143 4.15 -3.35 4.36
N HIS A 144 4.39 -4.02 5.49
CA HIS A 144 3.74 -3.67 6.76
C HIS A 144 4.13 -2.28 7.24
N ILE A 145 5.42 -1.93 7.22
CA ILE A 145 5.90 -0.57 7.55
C ILE A 145 5.28 0.48 6.61
N TYR A 146 5.18 0.21 5.31
CA TYR A 146 4.51 1.12 4.37
C TYR A 146 3.01 1.26 4.66
N ASP A 147 2.32 0.16 4.99
CA ASP A 147 0.90 0.20 5.35
C ASP A 147 0.67 1.03 6.61
N LEU A 148 1.47 0.80 7.66
CA LEU A 148 1.45 1.59 8.89
C LEU A 148 1.77 3.06 8.66
N SER A 149 2.76 3.36 7.81
CA SER A 149 3.10 4.74 7.44
C SER A 149 1.94 5.43 6.74
N SER A 150 1.28 4.72 5.81
CA SER A 150 0.12 5.21 5.08
C SER A 150 -1.06 5.51 6.00
N LEU A 151 -1.32 4.62 6.96
CA LEU A 151 -2.32 4.83 8.01
C LEU A 151 -1.95 5.99 8.95
N SER A 152 -0.66 6.33 9.04
CA SER A 152 -0.11 7.41 9.86
C SER A 152 0.12 8.72 9.08
N GLY A 153 -0.40 8.82 7.85
CA GLY A 153 -0.38 10.05 7.05
C GLY A 153 0.82 10.22 6.12
N VAL A 154 1.64 9.19 5.94
CA VAL A 154 2.74 9.18 4.97
C VAL A 154 2.51 8.05 3.97
N GLU A 155 2.17 8.38 2.74
CA GLU A 155 2.06 7.37 1.67
C GLU A 155 3.40 7.25 0.93
N PRO A 156 4.29 6.27 1.20
CA PRO A 156 5.59 6.18 0.52
C PRO A 156 5.48 5.68 -0.92
N LEU A 157 6.50 5.88 -1.75
CA LEU A 157 6.69 5.06 -2.96
C LEU A 157 7.18 3.66 -2.55
N LEU A 158 6.92 2.65 -3.38
CA LEU A 158 7.35 1.27 -3.08
C LEU A 158 8.88 1.08 -3.04
N TRP A 159 9.62 2.05 -3.57
CA TRP A 159 11.08 2.09 -3.60
C TRP A 159 11.66 3.16 -2.65
N ASP A 160 10.84 3.74 -1.78
CA ASP A 160 11.32 4.60 -0.69
C ASP A 160 11.84 3.76 0.48
N ALA A 161 12.80 4.27 1.23
CA ALA A 161 13.37 3.56 2.37
C ALA A 161 13.88 4.53 3.44
N TRP A 162 13.78 4.09 4.68
CA TRP A 162 14.27 4.77 5.88
C TRP A 162 14.51 3.74 6.98
N GLY A 163 15.19 4.17 8.05
CA GLY A 163 15.38 3.39 9.28
C GLY A 163 15.80 1.94 9.01
N VAL A 164 15.05 1.00 9.57
CA VAL A 164 15.32 -0.44 9.45
C VAL A 164 15.43 -0.92 7.98
N MET A 165 14.74 -0.29 7.03
CA MET A 165 14.81 -0.68 5.62
C MET A 165 16.13 -0.31 4.95
N LEU A 166 16.85 0.68 5.50
CA LEU A 166 18.20 1.05 5.08
C LEU A 166 19.27 0.25 5.83
N PHE A 167 19.09 0.05 7.14
CA PHE A 167 20.04 -0.68 7.97
C PHE A 167 20.05 -2.18 7.67
N GLN A 168 18.89 -2.75 7.31
CA GLN A 168 18.73 -4.15 6.92
C GLN A 168 18.39 -4.22 5.43
N PRO A 169 19.42 -4.40 4.56
CA PRO A 169 19.28 -4.27 3.12
C PRO A 169 18.40 -5.37 2.52
N GLN A 170 18.19 -5.29 1.21
CA GLN A 170 17.30 -6.18 0.48
C GLN A 170 17.54 -7.66 0.81
N GLY A 171 16.47 -8.34 1.25
CA GLY A 171 16.48 -9.76 1.57
C GLY A 171 16.86 -10.09 3.02
N VAL A 172 17.30 -9.10 3.82
CA VAL A 172 17.62 -9.30 5.24
C VAL A 172 16.35 -9.12 6.08
N PRO A 173 15.79 -10.18 6.68
CA PRO A 173 14.59 -10.09 7.51
C PRO A 173 14.89 -9.34 8.82
N PRO A 174 13.87 -9.00 9.64
CA PRO A 174 14.13 -8.47 10.98
C PRO A 174 15.08 -9.38 11.76
N GLN A 175 16.00 -8.76 12.50
CA GLN A 175 17.11 -9.45 13.16
C GLN A 175 16.99 -9.44 14.69
N ALA A 176 16.27 -8.45 15.24
CA ALA A 176 16.13 -8.26 16.68
C ALA A 176 14.71 -8.67 17.13
N PRO A 177 14.56 -9.39 18.28
CA PRO A 177 13.25 -9.77 18.81
C PRO A 177 12.28 -8.60 18.95
N GLU A 178 12.77 -7.44 19.36
CA GLU A 178 11.98 -6.23 19.58
C GLU A 178 11.33 -5.71 18.28
N GLN A 179 11.97 -5.94 17.13
CA GLN A 179 11.40 -5.61 15.82
C GLN A 179 10.20 -6.50 15.50
N PHE A 180 10.30 -7.79 15.83
CA PHE A 180 9.18 -8.73 15.65
C PHE A 180 8.04 -8.37 16.59
N GLU A 181 8.32 -8.20 17.88
CA GLU A 181 7.32 -7.87 18.90
C GLU A 181 6.58 -6.57 18.58
N PHE A 182 7.30 -5.53 18.13
CA PHE A 182 6.67 -4.29 17.71
C PHE A 182 5.74 -4.48 16.50
N LEU A 183 6.21 -5.17 15.45
CA LEU A 183 5.41 -5.38 14.25
C LEU A 183 4.21 -6.32 14.49
N ASP A 184 4.37 -7.31 15.37
CA ASP A 184 3.31 -8.21 15.83
C ASP A 184 2.22 -7.37 16.56
N MET A 185 2.62 -6.56 17.54
CA MET A 185 1.72 -5.66 18.28
C MET A 185 0.98 -4.69 17.35
N MET A 186 1.69 -4.04 16.42
CA MET A 186 1.08 -3.13 15.45
C MET A 186 0.11 -3.83 14.50
N ALA A 187 0.34 -5.11 14.16
CA ALA A 187 -0.55 -5.87 13.29
C ALA A 187 -1.84 -6.33 14.00
N ASP A 188 -1.80 -6.41 15.33
CA ASP A 188 -2.96 -6.74 16.18
C ASP A 188 -3.82 -5.54 16.54
N LEU A 189 -3.34 -4.30 16.31
CA LEU A 189 -4.15 -3.10 16.46
C LEU A 189 -5.32 -3.11 15.48
N ALA A 190 -6.52 -3.10 16.03
CA ALA A 190 -7.74 -3.09 15.25
C ALA A 190 -7.98 -1.69 14.66
N THR A 191 -8.27 -1.64 13.35
CA THR A 191 -8.70 -0.40 12.67
C THR A 191 -10.05 -0.62 11.99
N VAL A 192 -11.05 -0.93 12.82
CA VAL A 192 -12.41 -1.33 12.44
C VAL A 192 -13.20 -0.14 11.93
N THR A 193 -13.02 1.02 12.56
CA THR A 193 -13.73 2.27 12.26
C THR A 193 -12.78 3.35 11.74
N PRO A 194 -13.29 4.41 11.10
CA PRO A 194 -12.48 5.57 10.71
C PRO A 194 -11.71 6.24 11.85
N GLN A 195 -12.20 6.16 13.10
CA GLN A 195 -11.61 6.80 14.27
C GLN A 195 -10.45 5.99 14.88
N ASP A 196 -10.31 4.71 14.54
CA ASP A 196 -9.34 3.82 15.17
C ASP A 196 -7.88 4.09 14.73
N CYS A 197 -7.67 4.82 13.63
CA CYS A 197 -6.34 5.07 13.06
C CYS A 197 -5.49 6.01 13.92
N ASP A 198 -6.09 6.88 14.74
CA ASP A 198 -5.34 7.90 15.49
C ASP A 198 -4.41 7.28 16.55
N ALA A 199 -4.91 6.28 17.27
CA ALA A 199 -4.11 5.57 18.27
C ALA A 199 -2.96 4.78 17.63
N LEU A 200 -3.22 4.14 16.48
CA LEU A 200 -2.21 3.44 15.69
C LEU A 200 -1.11 4.40 15.25
N ALA A 201 -1.49 5.57 14.69
CA ALA A 201 -0.55 6.57 14.23
C ALA A 201 0.31 7.12 15.38
N GLY A 202 -0.29 7.37 16.55
CA GLY A 202 0.45 7.81 17.73
C GLY A 202 1.54 6.83 18.18
N ILE A 203 1.22 5.53 18.22
CA ILE A 203 2.19 4.49 18.59
C ILE A 203 3.26 4.33 17.51
N PHE A 204 2.86 4.28 16.23
CA PHE A 204 3.79 4.07 15.12
C PHE A 204 4.79 5.22 14.97
N ASN A 205 4.31 6.47 15.07
CA ASN A 205 5.15 7.65 14.90
C ASN A 205 6.15 7.86 16.05
N ALA A 206 5.97 7.18 17.19
CA ALA A 206 6.93 7.20 18.29
C ALA A 206 8.09 6.19 18.12
N ALA A 207 8.04 5.29 17.13
CA ALA A 207 9.07 4.29 16.90
C ALA A 207 10.17 4.81 15.95
N GLU A 208 11.28 5.29 16.53
CA GLU A 208 12.36 6.00 15.80
C GLU A 208 12.90 5.26 14.56
N ASP A 209 13.07 3.94 14.62
CA ASP A 209 13.63 3.15 13.51
C ASP A 209 12.61 2.68 12.45
N MET A 210 11.31 2.88 12.71
CA MET A 210 10.22 2.40 11.86
C MET A 210 9.45 3.52 11.19
N TYR A 211 9.36 4.67 11.84
CA TYR A 211 8.70 5.86 11.34
C TYR A 211 9.47 6.50 10.19
N ALA A 212 8.73 7.04 9.21
CA ALA A 212 9.32 7.81 8.11
C ALA A 212 9.76 9.19 8.62
N PRO A 213 11.07 9.49 8.69
CA PRO A 213 11.57 10.82 9.04
C PRO A 213 11.31 11.84 7.93
N ASP A 214 11.61 13.11 8.19
CA ASP A 214 11.41 14.19 7.20
C ASP A 214 12.26 14.02 5.94
N GLU A 215 13.38 13.30 6.03
CA GLU A 215 14.23 12.97 4.88
C GLU A 215 14.36 11.46 4.72
N ILE A 216 13.92 10.96 3.57
CA ILE A 216 13.97 9.54 3.23
C ILE A 216 14.84 9.31 1.99
N VAL A 217 15.23 8.06 1.74
CA VAL A 217 15.97 7.69 0.54
C VAL A 217 15.02 7.01 -0.44
N SER A 218 14.93 7.54 -1.66
CA SER A 218 14.16 6.94 -2.75
C SER A 218 15.09 6.25 -3.74
N PHE A 219 14.82 4.99 -4.05
CA PHE A 219 15.52 4.19 -5.08
C PHE A 219 14.70 4.16 -6.38
N SER A 220 14.38 5.34 -6.90
CA SER A 220 13.49 5.46 -8.05
C SER A 220 14.03 4.67 -9.27
N PRO A 221 13.16 3.95 -10.01
CA PRO A 221 13.57 3.25 -11.23
C PRO A 221 13.96 4.19 -12.38
N VAL A 222 13.63 5.49 -12.28
CA VAL A 222 13.91 6.50 -13.32
C VAL A 222 15.20 7.26 -13.03
N VAL A 223 15.29 7.89 -11.85
CA VAL A 223 16.43 8.75 -11.47
C VAL A 223 17.45 8.09 -10.52
N GLY A 224 17.23 6.85 -10.11
CA GLY A 224 18.11 6.15 -9.17
C GLY A 224 17.97 6.62 -7.72
N LYS A 225 19.03 6.39 -6.92
CA LYS A 225 19.08 6.75 -5.50
C LYS A 225 19.09 8.27 -5.33
N SER A 226 18.14 8.79 -4.57
CA SER A 226 18.04 10.21 -4.22
C SER A 226 17.50 10.39 -2.80
N THR A 227 17.81 11.52 -2.18
CA THR A 227 17.22 11.92 -0.89
C THR A 227 16.00 12.78 -1.16
N ILE A 228 14.87 12.43 -0.56
CA ILE A 228 13.60 13.15 -0.72
C ILE A 228 13.18 13.69 0.63
N ARG A 229 12.81 14.98 0.67
CA ARG A 229 12.19 15.60 1.84
C ARG A 229 10.68 15.43 1.78
N LEU A 230 10.10 14.80 2.78
CA LEU A 230 8.66 14.63 2.92
C LEU A 230 8.02 15.97 3.29
N MET A 231 6.96 16.34 2.57
CA MET A 231 6.13 17.49 2.91
C MET A 231 5.04 17.00 3.85
N ARG A 232 5.17 17.27 5.15
CA ARG A 232 4.08 17.02 6.10
C ARG A 232 3.06 18.14 5.99
N ALA A 233 1.78 17.79 5.88
CA ALA A 233 0.74 18.76 6.11
C ALA A 233 0.85 19.24 7.57
N GLU A 234 0.91 20.55 7.79
CA GLU A 234 0.73 21.09 9.14
C GLU A 234 -0.63 20.61 9.66
N ALA A 235 -0.67 20.12 10.90
CA ALA A 235 -1.93 19.75 11.54
C ALA A 235 -2.84 21.00 11.57
N ALA A 236 -3.95 20.94 10.84
CA ALA A 236 -4.98 21.97 10.85
C ALA A 236 -5.83 21.89 12.12
#